data_AF-R0IX38-F1
#
_entry.id   AF-R0IX38-F1
#
_cell.length_a   1.000
_cell.length_b   1.000
_cell.length_c   1.000
_cell.angle_alpha   90.00
_cell.angle_beta   90.00
_cell.angle_gamma   90.00
#
_symmetry.space_group_name_H-M   'P 1'
#
loop_
_entity.id
_entity.type
_entity.pdbx_description
1 polymer ?
#
loop_
_entity_poly.entity_id
_entity_poly.type
_entity_poly.pdbx_seq_one_letter_code
_entity_poly.pdbx_strand_id
1 'polypeptide(L)'
;MVRRREYLRGGYGIHLLKKTVPTESFFNFFDPPKPPQDDDDATSDIEERLELDYQLGEDIKEKLIPRAIDWFTGEALQYENIEDFDEGEFEDEDDEDEDELSDDREEEEESDDENDGTKPKQEAAECKQS
;
A
#
# COMPACT_ATOMS: atom_id res chain seq x y z
N MET A 1 -7.79 -8.94 13.92
CA MET A 1 -7.92 -9.46 15.32
C MET A 1 -9.36 -9.36 15.79
N VAL A 2 -9.92 -10.46 16.28
CA VAL A 2 -11.27 -10.47 16.87
C VAL A 2 -11.16 -10.72 18.39
N ARG A 3 -11.89 -9.92 19.17
CA ARG A 3 -11.97 -10.08 20.63
C ARG A 3 -13.04 -11.10 20.98
N ARG A 4 -12.63 -12.26 21.51
CA ARG A 4 -13.52 -13.26 22.09
C ARG A 4 -13.63 -13.00 23.60
N ARG A 5 -14.85 -13.08 24.13
CA ARG A 5 -15.11 -13.04 25.58
C ARG A 5 -15.15 -14.47 26.11
N GLU A 6 -14.26 -14.78 27.04
CA GLU A 6 -14.27 -16.03 27.78
C GLU A 6 -14.52 -15.73 29.26
N TYR A 7 -15.30 -16.57 29.93
CA TYR A 7 -15.68 -16.36 31.32
C TYR A 7 -15.04 -17.45 32.18
N LEU A 8 -14.16 -17.05 33.09
CA LEU A 8 -13.66 -17.97 34.12
C LEU A 8 -14.56 -17.90 35.34
N ARG A 9 -15.03 -19.07 35.77
CA ARG A 9 -15.85 -19.21 36.98
C ARG A 9 -14.93 -19.60 38.14
N GLY A 10 -14.56 -18.60 38.95
CA GLY A 10 -13.86 -18.80 40.21
C GLY A 10 -14.80 -18.56 41.39
N GLY A 11 -14.51 -19.16 42.55
CA GLY A 11 -15.41 -19.26 43.71
C GLY A 11 -15.98 -17.96 44.31
N TYR A 12 -15.56 -16.78 43.82
CA TYR A 12 -16.04 -15.47 44.29
C TYR A 12 -16.47 -14.52 43.16
N GLY A 13 -16.73 -15.02 41.95
CA GLY A 13 -17.28 -14.19 40.87
C GLY A 13 -16.84 -14.59 39.47
N ILE A 14 -17.54 -14.04 38.49
CA ILE A 14 -17.27 -14.27 37.07
C ILE A 14 -16.20 -13.28 36.61
N HIS A 15 -15.02 -13.77 36.22
CA HIS A 15 -13.97 -12.92 35.63
C HIS A 15 -14.08 -12.95 34.11
N LEU A 16 -14.15 -11.77 33.49
CA LEU A 16 -14.22 -11.62 32.03
C LEU A 16 -12.80 -11.58 31.45
N LEU A 17 -12.39 -12.65 30.77
CA LEU A 17 -11.16 -12.67 29.98
C LEU A 17 -11.45 -12.19 28.56
N LYS A 18 -10.73 -11.15 28.14
CA LYS A 18 -10.71 -10.71 26.74
C LYS A 18 -9.54 -11.42 26.06
N LYS A 19 -9.84 -12.39 25.20
CA LYS A 19 -8.83 -13.08 24.39
C LYS A 19 -8.84 -12.52 22.99
N THR A 20 -7.67 -12.15 22.50
CA THR A 20 -7.49 -11.72 21.11
C THR A 20 -7.11 -12.95 20.30
N VAL A 21 -7.86 -13.21 19.23
CA VAL A 21 -7.60 -14.34 18.34
C VAL A 21 -7.00 -13.79 17.04
N PRO A 22 -5.88 -14.36 16.53
CA PRO A 22 -5.39 -14.08 15.19
C PRO A 22 -6.48 -14.42 14.18
N THR A 23 -6.66 -13.56 13.19
CA THR A 23 -7.71 -13.71 12.18
C THR A 23 -7.18 -13.20 10.87
N GLU A 24 -7.46 -13.92 9.79
CA GLU A 24 -7.22 -13.44 8.43
C GLU A 24 -7.91 -12.08 8.24
N SER A 25 -7.12 -11.10 7.81
CA SER A 25 -7.57 -9.72 7.64
C SER A 25 -6.67 -9.06 6.60
N PHE A 26 -7.25 -8.19 5.78
CA PHE A 26 -6.49 -7.33 4.86
C PHE A 26 -5.36 -6.58 5.59
N PHE A 27 -5.59 -6.16 6.84
CA PHE A 27 -4.59 -5.43 7.62
C PHE A 27 -3.35 -6.26 8.01
N ASN A 28 -3.36 -7.58 7.80
CA ASN A 28 -2.15 -8.39 7.94
C ASN A 28 -1.08 -7.99 6.90
N PHE A 29 -1.49 -7.38 5.77
CA PHE A 29 -0.59 -6.82 4.76
C PHE A 29 0.38 -5.77 5.33
N PHE A 30 0.00 -5.06 6.39
CA PHE A 30 0.88 -4.08 7.05
C PHE A 30 1.83 -4.70 8.10
N ASP A 31 1.72 -6.01 8.32
CA ASP A 31 2.61 -6.80 9.18
C ASP A 31 3.13 -8.00 8.39
N PRO A 32 3.92 -7.74 7.32
CA PRO A 32 4.29 -8.77 6.36
C PRO A 32 5.09 -9.91 7.00
N PRO A 33 5.05 -11.12 6.42
CA PRO A 33 5.85 -12.24 6.88
C PRO A 33 7.33 -11.87 6.95
N LYS A 34 8.01 -12.24 8.03
CA LYS A 34 9.46 -12.05 8.13
C LYS A 34 10.16 -13.04 7.21
N PRO A 35 11.19 -12.62 6.47
CA PRO A 35 11.97 -13.53 5.66
C PRO A 35 12.55 -14.64 6.55
N PRO A 36 12.54 -15.90 6.09
CA PRO A 36 13.09 -17.00 6.86
C PRO A 36 14.59 -16.77 7.13
N GLN A 37 15.06 -17.21 8.29
CA GLN A 37 16.49 -17.32 8.57
C GLN A 37 16.99 -18.65 7.97
N ASP A 38 18.23 -18.70 7.49
CA ASP A 38 18.87 -19.92 6.99
C ASP A 38 18.71 -21.05 8.06
N ASP A 39 18.01 -22.14 7.73
CA ASP A 39 17.71 -23.35 8.55
C ASP A 39 16.29 -23.55 9.13
N ASP A 40 15.25 -22.83 8.68
CA ASP A 40 13.85 -23.18 9.05
C ASP A 40 13.14 -24.04 7.98
N ASP A 41 12.69 -25.25 8.36
CA ASP A 41 11.80 -26.12 7.55
C ASP A 41 10.44 -25.46 7.21
N ALA A 42 10.13 -24.31 7.80
CA ALA A 42 8.97 -23.47 7.51
C ALA A 42 9.20 -22.47 6.36
N THR A 43 10.37 -22.51 5.72
CA THR A 43 10.78 -21.62 4.62
C THR A 43 9.77 -21.54 3.49
N SER A 44 9.22 -22.68 3.04
CA SER A 44 8.29 -22.72 1.89
C SER A 44 6.97 -21.98 2.12
N ASP A 45 6.32 -22.15 3.28
CA ASP A 45 5.04 -21.50 3.58
C ASP A 45 5.21 -19.98 3.81
N ILE A 46 6.37 -19.58 4.32
CA ILE A 46 6.73 -18.18 4.54
C ILE A 46 7.03 -17.52 3.20
N GLU A 47 7.74 -18.21 2.32
CA GLU A 47 8.07 -17.75 0.96
C GLU A 47 6.82 -17.54 0.11
N GLU A 48 5.89 -18.50 0.09
CA GLU A 48 4.62 -18.36 -0.65
C GLU A 48 3.81 -17.15 -0.17
N ARG A 49 3.71 -16.95 1.16
CA ARG A 49 3.02 -15.76 1.70
C ARG A 49 3.73 -14.46 1.33
N LEU A 50 5.06 -14.44 1.32
CA LEU A 50 5.83 -13.26 0.98
C LEU A 50 5.73 -12.91 -0.50
N GLU A 51 5.67 -13.91 -1.38
CA GLU A 51 5.39 -13.74 -2.81
C GLU A 51 3.99 -13.15 -3.03
N LEU A 52 2.97 -13.68 -2.34
CA LEU A 52 1.61 -13.15 -2.39
C LEU A 52 1.52 -11.70 -1.89
N ASP A 53 2.21 -11.36 -0.79
CA ASP A 53 2.27 -10.00 -0.28
C ASP A 53 2.92 -9.04 -1.29
N TYR A 54 3.99 -9.48 -1.97
CA TYR A 54 4.64 -8.68 -3.02
C TYR A 54 3.73 -8.47 -4.23
N GLN A 55 3.08 -9.52 -4.71
CA GLN A 55 2.14 -9.45 -5.82
C GLN A 55 0.99 -8.49 -5.52
N LEU A 56 0.41 -8.59 -4.32
CA LEU A 56 -0.65 -7.67 -3.88
C LEU A 56 -0.15 -6.22 -3.80
N GLY A 57 1.09 -6.02 -3.36
CA GLY A 57 1.72 -4.70 -3.33
C GLY A 57 1.89 -4.08 -4.71
N GLU A 58 2.36 -4.87 -5.68
CA GLU A 58 2.51 -4.43 -7.07
C GLU A 58 1.15 -4.16 -7.74
N ASP A 59 0.14 -5.00 -7.53
CA ASP A 59 -1.20 -4.76 -8.07
C ASP A 59 -1.81 -3.47 -7.50
N ILE A 60 -1.61 -3.20 -6.20
CA ILE A 60 -2.05 -1.94 -5.60
C ILE A 60 -1.30 -0.74 -6.22
N LYS A 61 0.01 -0.88 -6.45
CA LYS A 61 0.90 0.17 -6.98
C LYS A 61 0.65 0.48 -8.45
N GLU A 62 0.58 -0.54 -9.30
CA GLU A 62 0.55 -0.40 -10.76
C GLU A 62 -0.87 -0.37 -11.32
N LYS A 63 -1.83 -1.05 -10.67
CA LYS A 63 -3.20 -1.19 -11.19
C LYS A 63 -4.20 -0.36 -10.40
N LEU A 64 -4.28 -0.58 -9.08
CA LEU A 64 -5.33 0.01 -8.26
C LEU A 64 -5.16 1.52 -8.10
N ILE A 65 -3.99 1.99 -7.67
CA ILE A 65 -3.75 3.42 -7.39
C ILE A 65 -3.89 4.27 -8.67
N PRO A 66 -3.29 3.91 -9.82
CA PRO A 66 -3.33 4.75 -11.02
C PRO A 66 -4.74 4.87 -11.62
N ARG A 67 -5.57 3.84 -11.47
CA ARG A 67 -6.93 3.78 -12.03
C ARG A 67 -8.00 3.51 -10.98
N ALA A 68 -7.87 4.11 -9.80
CA ALA A 68 -8.76 3.83 -8.66
C ALA A 68 -10.25 4.06 -8.98
N ILE A 69 -10.55 5.02 -9.86
CA ILE A 69 -11.92 5.29 -10.30
C ILE A 69 -12.47 4.12 -11.12
N ASP A 70 -11.72 3.63 -12.10
CA ASP A 70 -12.12 2.51 -12.97
C ASP A 70 -12.28 1.21 -12.17
N TRP A 71 -11.46 0.99 -11.14
CA TRP A 71 -11.61 -0.12 -10.19
C TRP A 71 -12.83 0.03 -9.27
N PHE A 72 -13.20 1.27 -8.91
CA PHE A 72 -14.39 1.56 -8.13
C PHE A 72 -15.68 1.40 -8.96
N THR A 73 -15.68 1.85 -10.23
CA THR A 73 -16.81 1.69 -11.15
C THR A 73 -16.92 0.27 -11.69
N GLY A 74 -15.83 -0.51 -11.65
CA GLY A 74 -15.73 -1.86 -12.19
C GLY A 74 -15.40 -1.91 -13.68
N GLU A 75 -15.11 -0.76 -14.30
CA GLU A 75 -14.68 -0.66 -15.71
C GLU A 75 -13.30 -1.28 -15.92
N ALA A 76 -12.41 -1.21 -14.93
CA ALA A 76 -11.07 -1.81 -14.99
C ALA A 76 -11.10 -3.34 -15.26
N LEU A 77 -12.14 -4.05 -14.79
CA LEU A 77 -12.31 -5.48 -15.00
C LEU A 77 -12.50 -5.86 -16.48
N GLN A 78 -12.92 -4.90 -17.32
CA GLN A 78 -13.10 -5.13 -18.74
C GLN A 78 -11.76 -5.09 -19.47
N TYR A 79 -10.84 -4.22 -19.05
CA TYR A 79 -9.52 -4.06 -19.68
C TYR A 79 -8.56 -5.21 -19.35
N GLU A 80 -8.56 -5.72 -18.11
CA GLU A 80 -7.79 -6.93 -17.75
C GLU A 80 -8.18 -8.16 -18.59
N ASN A 81 -9.42 -8.18 -19.11
CA ASN A 81 -9.94 -9.27 -19.91
C ASN A 81 -9.81 -9.04 -21.42
N ILE A 82 -9.30 -7.87 -21.84
CA ILE A 82 -9.09 -7.47 -23.24
C ILE A 82 -7.60 -7.46 -23.60
N GLU A 83 -6.69 -7.32 -22.62
CA GLU A 83 -5.23 -7.42 -22.87
C GLU A 83 -4.78 -8.80 -23.42
N ASP A 84 -5.62 -9.84 -23.35
CA ASP A 84 -5.35 -11.15 -23.98
C ASP A 84 -5.91 -11.26 -25.43
N PHE A 85 -6.47 -10.18 -26.02
CA PHE A 85 -7.06 -10.24 -27.36
C PHE A 85 -6.57 -9.21 -28.39
N ASP A 86 -5.73 -8.23 -28.07
CA ASP A 86 -5.29 -7.30 -29.14
C ASP A 86 -3.98 -6.53 -28.86
N GLU A 87 -2.84 -7.22 -28.96
CA GLU A 87 -1.52 -6.59 -29.15
C GLU A 87 -1.03 -6.81 -30.59
N GLY A 88 -1.80 -6.35 -31.59
CA GLY A 88 -1.54 -6.72 -32.98
C GLY A 88 -1.82 -5.72 -34.09
N GLU A 89 -2.43 -4.55 -33.85
CA GLU A 89 -2.76 -3.63 -34.95
C GLU A 89 -2.70 -2.15 -34.54
N PHE A 90 -1.48 -1.64 -34.33
CA PHE A 90 -1.20 -0.20 -34.47
C PHE A 90 -0.11 -0.04 -35.55
N GLU A 91 -0.49 -0.29 -36.81
CA GLU A 91 0.11 0.43 -37.94
C GLU A 91 -0.58 1.79 -38.00
N ASP A 92 0.14 2.88 -37.74
CA ASP A 92 -0.07 4.08 -38.55
C ASP A 92 1.22 4.90 -38.63
N GLU A 93 1.50 5.27 -39.87
CA GLU A 93 2.74 5.72 -40.46
C GLU A 93 3.22 7.09 -39.94
N ASP A 94 4.53 7.16 -39.74
CA ASP A 94 5.47 8.26 -40.01
C ASP A 94 4.89 9.46 -40.80
N ASP A 95 4.95 10.67 -40.23
CA ASP A 95 5.18 11.88 -41.03
C ASP A 95 6.02 12.89 -40.24
N GLU A 96 7.20 13.15 -40.79
CA GLU A 96 8.25 14.04 -40.35
C GLU A 96 7.80 15.51 -40.48
N ASP A 97 7.97 16.34 -39.45
CA ASP A 97 8.23 17.76 -39.68
C ASP A 97 9.17 18.33 -38.60
N GLU A 98 10.38 18.55 -39.05
CA GLU A 98 11.55 19.07 -38.37
C GLU A 98 11.53 20.61 -38.52
N ASP A 99 11.27 21.35 -37.43
CA ASP A 99 11.50 22.80 -37.39
C ASP A 99 12.29 23.15 -36.12
N GLU A 100 13.62 23.03 -36.21
CA GLU A 100 14.55 23.83 -35.41
C GLU A 100 14.31 25.32 -35.71
N LEU A 101 14.33 26.18 -34.68
CA LEU A 101 15.08 27.46 -34.68
C LEU A 101 14.99 28.17 -33.30
N SER A 102 16.04 27.97 -32.51
CA SER A 102 16.88 28.94 -31.80
C SER A 102 16.31 30.27 -31.24
N ASP A 103 16.62 30.48 -29.95
CA ASP A 103 17.42 31.61 -29.39
C ASP A 103 16.74 32.54 -28.35
N ASP A 104 17.25 32.37 -27.12
CA ASP A 104 17.73 33.38 -26.17
C ASP A 104 16.78 34.45 -25.60
N ARG A 105 16.68 34.41 -24.25
CA ARG A 105 16.76 35.59 -23.39
C ARG A 105 16.93 35.20 -21.92
N GLU A 106 18.20 35.27 -21.51
CA GLU A 106 18.73 35.94 -20.31
C GLU A 106 18.15 35.60 -18.92
N GLU A 107 19.08 35.10 -18.09
CA GLU A 107 19.09 35.06 -16.63
C GLU A 107 18.76 36.41 -15.98
N GLU A 108 18.36 36.37 -14.69
CA GLU A 108 18.55 37.36 -13.59
C GLU A 108 17.30 37.31 -12.65
N GLU A 109 17.34 37.23 -11.33
CA GLU A 109 18.38 37.20 -10.30
C GLU A 109 17.87 36.46 -9.06
N GLU A 110 18.81 36.14 -8.16
CA GLU A 110 18.62 35.56 -6.84
C GLU A 110 17.89 36.47 -5.84
N SER A 111 17.26 35.86 -4.83
CA SER A 111 16.95 36.50 -3.56
C SER A 111 17.00 35.48 -2.42
N ASP A 112 18.18 35.37 -1.83
CA ASP A 112 18.50 35.51 -0.39
C ASP A 112 17.47 35.01 0.65
N ASP A 113 17.80 33.86 1.23
CA ASP A 113 18.15 33.68 2.65
C ASP A 113 17.10 33.72 3.80
N GLU A 114 17.26 32.67 4.61
CA GLU A 114 17.11 32.56 6.07
C GLU A 114 15.77 32.28 6.79
N ASN A 115 15.93 31.40 7.80
CA ASN A 115 15.16 31.24 9.05
C ASN A 115 13.99 30.21 9.00
N ASP A 116 13.77 29.24 9.90
CA ASP A 116 14.14 28.96 11.30
C ASP A 116 13.78 27.46 11.50
N GLY A 117 14.59 26.57 12.06
CA GLY A 117 14.81 26.48 13.50
C GLY A 117 13.65 25.82 14.28
N THR A 118 13.82 24.53 14.60
CA THR A 118 13.39 23.88 15.87
C THR A 118 11.95 23.34 16.10
N LYS A 119 11.90 21.99 16.05
CA LYS A 119 11.34 21.03 17.04
C LYS A 119 9.83 20.70 17.12
N PRO A 120 9.50 19.41 17.35
CA PRO A 120 8.15 18.90 17.56
C PRO A 120 7.75 18.87 19.06
N LYS A 121 6.50 19.20 19.36
CA LYS A 121 5.73 18.90 20.59
C LYS A 121 4.26 19.19 20.22
N GLN A 122 3.24 18.41 20.59
CA GLN A 122 3.00 17.77 21.86
C GLN A 122 1.83 16.78 21.70
N GLU A 123 1.94 15.61 22.33
CA GLU A 123 0.83 14.70 22.61
C GLU A 123 -0.33 15.42 23.31
N ALA A 124 -1.55 15.19 22.86
CA ALA A 124 -2.77 15.55 23.58
C ALA A 124 -3.32 14.31 24.30
N ALA A 125 -3.59 14.50 25.59
CA ALA A 125 -3.76 13.47 26.61
C ALA A 125 -5.01 12.59 26.47
N GLU A 126 -4.87 11.37 26.99
CA GLU A 126 -5.90 10.36 27.22
C GLU A 126 -7.17 10.94 27.88
N CYS A 127 -8.31 10.72 27.23
CA CYS A 127 -9.61 10.96 27.84
C CYS A 127 -9.99 9.75 28.72
N LYS A 128 -9.93 9.95 30.04
CA LYS A 128 -10.44 9.00 31.04
C LYS A 128 -11.97 9.06 31.03
N GLN A 129 -12.62 7.93 30.79
CA GLN A 129 -14.06 7.80 31.07
C GLN A 129 -14.26 6.85 32.25
N SER A 130 -14.92 7.40 33.28
CA SER A 130 -15.37 6.74 34.51
C SER A 130 -16.39 5.65 34.26
#